data_AF-A0A4C1VBC5-F1
#
_entry.id   AF-A0A4C1VBC5-F1
#
_cell.length_a   1.000
_cell.length_b   1.000
_cell.length_c   1.000
_cell.angle_alpha   90.00
_cell.angle_beta   90.00
_cell.angle_gamma   90.00
#
_symmetry.space_group_name_H-M   'P 1'
#
loop_
_entity.id
_entity.type
_entity.pdbx_description
1 polymer ?
#
loop_
_entity_poly.entity_id
_entity_poly.type
_entity_poly.pdbx_seq_one_letter_code
_entity_poly.pdbx_strand_id
1 'polypeptide(L)'
;MEELLEEDSYQTQKELALTLEVTQQAVSHRLKSLGMIHKQDNWVPYELKPRDVECRLCMSEMGANIAPSDYHLFRSMAHALSEQRFTSIEDTKNWVDSWIASKDKEFFRLGIRTLSERRKKLVASDEQYFD
;
A
#
# COMPACT_ATOMS: atom_id res chain seq x y z
N MET A 1 12.85 12.99 20.74
CA MET A 1 12.74 11.51 20.53
C MET A 1 11.52 11.21 19.69
N GLU A 2 10.35 11.77 20.00
CA GLU A 2 9.17 11.68 19.11
C GLU A 2 9.47 12.20 17.69
N GLU A 3 10.13 13.35 17.56
CA GLU A 3 10.49 13.94 16.26
C GLU A 3 11.41 13.07 15.39
N LEU A 4 12.30 12.27 15.99
CA LEU A 4 13.20 11.36 15.26
C LEU A 4 12.49 10.08 14.80
N LEU A 5 11.43 9.65 15.50
CA LEU A 5 10.63 8.49 15.12
C LEU A 5 9.62 8.84 14.00
N GLU A 6 9.28 10.12 13.83
CA GLU A 6 8.45 10.62 12.73
C GLU A 6 9.22 10.67 11.40
N GLU A 7 10.55 10.82 11.45
CA GLU A 7 11.39 10.96 10.25
C GLU A 7 11.69 9.60 9.59
N ASP A 8 11.86 8.53 10.37
CA ASP A 8 12.13 7.19 9.86
C ASP A 8 11.58 6.10 10.80
N SER A 9 10.52 5.43 10.35
CA SER A 9 9.82 4.39 11.11
C SER A 9 10.54 3.04 11.15
N TYR A 10 11.68 2.89 10.45
CA TYR A 10 12.45 1.65 10.37
C TYR A 10 13.69 1.64 11.27
N GLN A 11 13.93 2.71 12.03
CA GLN A 11 15.12 2.82 12.87
C GLN A 11 15.15 1.80 14.01
N THR A 12 16.32 1.20 14.22
CA THR A 12 16.53 0.23 15.30
C THR A 12 16.93 0.91 16.61
N GLN A 13 16.69 0.23 17.75
CA GLN A 13 17.08 0.77 19.07
C GLN A 13 18.58 1.07 19.17
N LYS A 14 19.40 0.31 18.46
CA LYS A 14 20.86 0.46 18.48
C LYS A 14 21.30 1.73 17.76
N GLU A 15 20.67 2.04 16.63
CA GLU A 15 20.90 3.28 15.88
C GLU A 15 20.41 4.48 16.69
N LEU A 16 19.22 4.40 17.27
CA LEU A 16 18.69 5.46 18.14
C LEU A 16 19.56 5.70 19.38
N ALA A 17 20.08 4.64 19.99
CA ALA A 17 21.00 4.72 21.12
C ALA A 17 22.33 5.40 20.74
N LEU A 18 22.85 5.12 19.54
CA LEU A 18 24.05 5.75 19.01
C LEU A 18 23.81 7.23 18.69
N THR A 19 22.71 7.57 18.02
CA THR A 19 22.37 8.96 17.64
C THR A 19 22.11 9.85 18.85
N LEU A 20 21.51 9.30 19.90
CA LEU A 20 21.15 10.05 21.11
C LEU A 20 22.20 9.93 22.23
N GLU A 21 23.31 9.22 21.99
CA GLU A 21 24.35 8.90 22.98
C GLU A 21 23.79 8.34 24.32
N VAL A 22 22.66 7.65 24.26
CA VAL A 22 22.02 7.03 25.43
C VAL A 22 22.15 5.52 25.36
N THR A 23 22.00 4.86 26.51
CA THR A 23 21.98 3.40 26.55
C THR A 23 20.75 2.85 25.82
N GLN A 24 20.90 1.72 25.13
CA GLN A 24 19.79 1.02 24.47
C GLN A 24 18.61 0.74 25.42
N GLN A 25 18.92 0.51 26.70
CA GLN A 25 17.92 0.29 27.74
C GLN A 25 17.09 1.56 28.02
N ALA A 26 17.71 2.74 28.02
CA ALA A 26 17.01 4.01 28.17
C ALA A 26 16.08 4.29 26.97
N VAL A 27 16.51 3.94 25.74
CA VAL A 27 15.67 4.01 24.53
C VAL A 27 14.47 3.07 24.66
N SER A 28 14.72 1.81 25.03
CA SER A 28 13.66 0.79 25.20
C SER A 28 12.62 1.22 26.25
N HIS A 29 13.05 1.77 27.38
CA HIS A 29 12.15 2.27 28.41
C HIS A 29 11.31 3.45 27.93
N ARG A 30 11.93 4.40 27.21
CA ARG A 30 11.24 5.57 26.66
C ARG A 30 10.24 5.19 25.56
N LEU A 31 10.57 4.26 24.68
CA LEU A 31 9.65 3.73 23.66
C LEU A 31 8.41 3.10 24.30
N LYS A 32 8.59 2.31 25.37
CA LYS A 32 7.47 1.75 26.12
C LYS A 32 6.61 2.82 26.80
N SER A 33 7.21 3.89 27.34
CA SER A 33 6.43 5.00 27.92
C SER A 33 5.66 5.81 26.88
N LEU A 34 6.10 5.79 25.61
CA LEU A 34 5.40 6.38 24.47
C LEU A 34 4.28 5.48 23.90
N GLY A 35 4.00 4.34 24.55
CA GLY A 35 3.01 3.38 24.06
C GLY A 35 3.48 2.57 22.86
N MET A 36 4.79 2.46 22.59
CA MET A 36 5.29 1.62 21.50
C MET A 36 5.37 0.15 21.95
N ILE A 37 5.02 -0.76 21.06
CA ILE A 37 5.11 -2.21 21.25
C ILE A 37 6.10 -2.82 20.24
N HIS A 38 6.80 -3.87 20.67
CA HIS A 38 7.77 -4.55 19.81
C HIS A 38 7.11 -5.73 19.08
N LYS A 39 7.20 -5.76 17.75
CA LYS A 39 6.67 -6.84 16.89
C LYS A 39 7.63 -7.12 15.74
N GLN A 40 8.04 -8.37 15.56
CA GLN A 40 8.86 -8.84 14.43
C GLN A 40 10.08 -7.92 14.16
N ASP A 41 10.83 -7.61 15.22
CA ASP A 41 12.01 -6.73 15.20
C ASP A 41 11.76 -5.23 14.91
N ASN A 42 10.50 -4.80 14.82
CA ASN A 42 10.11 -3.40 14.66
C ASN A 42 9.33 -2.85 15.86
N TRP A 43 9.49 -1.56 16.16
CA TRP A 43 8.69 -0.84 17.16
C TRP A 43 7.49 -0.18 16.48
N VAL A 44 6.30 -0.57 16.93
CA VAL A 44 5.03 -0.09 16.36
C VAL A 44 4.24 0.66 17.45
N PRO A 45 3.68 1.84 17.17
CA PRO A 45 2.79 2.51 18.12
C PRO A 45 1.58 1.63 18.48
N TYR A 46 1.28 1.51 19.78
CA TYR A 46 0.03 0.90 20.25
C TYR A 46 -1.14 1.84 20.02
N GLU A 47 -0.93 3.13 20.33
CA GLU A 47 -1.84 4.21 19.99
C GLU A 47 -1.51 4.72 18.60
N LEU A 48 -2.39 4.45 17.66
CA LEU A 48 -2.19 4.85 16.29
C LEU A 48 -2.48 6.33 16.18
N LYS A 49 -1.51 7.09 15.70
CA LYS A 49 -1.74 8.49 15.38
C LYS A 49 -2.81 8.56 14.29
N PRO A 50 -3.57 9.65 14.18
CA PRO A 50 -4.55 9.83 13.11
C PRO A 50 -3.97 9.52 11.73
N ARG A 51 -2.69 9.87 11.50
CA ARG A 51 -1.91 9.52 10.29
C ARG A 51 -1.69 8.03 10.08
N ASP A 52 -1.44 7.25 11.14
CA ASP A 52 -1.25 5.80 11.03
C ASP A 52 -2.59 5.07 10.86
N VAL A 53 -3.66 5.61 11.47
CA VAL A 53 -5.04 5.17 11.22
C VAL A 53 -5.41 5.46 9.77
N GLU A 54 -5.10 6.66 9.28
CA GLU A 54 -5.25 7.06 7.87
C GLU A 54 -4.39 6.19 6.95
N CYS A 55 -3.15 5.85 7.31
CA CYS A 55 -2.32 4.90 6.53
C CYS A 55 -2.93 3.49 6.50
N ARG A 56 -3.55 3.02 7.59
CA ARG A 56 -4.21 1.71 7.62
C ARG A 56 -5.56 1.70 6.94
N LEU A 57 -6.35 2.77 7.04
CA LEU A 57 -7.55 3.00 6.25
C LEU A 57 -7.19 3.12 4.76
N CYS A 58 -6.13 3.88 4.44
CA CYS A 58 -5.47 3.94 3.13
C CYS A 58 -4.78 2.63 2.71
N MET A 59 -4.85 1.55 3.49
CA MET A 59 -4.45 0.22 3.04
C MET A 59 -5.66 -0.70 2.93
N SER A 60 -6.64 -0.62 3.84
CA SER A 60 -7.84 -1.47 3.81
C SER A 60 -8.92 -0.98 2.84
N GLU A 61 -9.13 0.33 2.71
CA GLU A 61 -10.10 0.92 1.77
C GLU A 61 -9.49 1.13 0.38
N MET A 62 -8.16 1.25 0.33
CA MET A 62 -7.41 1.40 -0.92
C MET A 62 -7.00 0.05 -1.55
N GLY A 63 -6.69 -0.99 -0.77
CA GLY A 63 -6.06 -2.22 -1.28
C GLY A 63 -6.87 -2.98 -2.34
N ALA A 64 -8.21 -2.89 -2.31
CA ALA A 64 -9.07 -3.56 -3.29
C ALA A 64 -9.36 -2.71 -4.55
N ASN A 65 -9.05 -1.40 -4.53
CA ASN A 65 -9.45 -0.46 -5.58
C ASN A 65 -8.29 0.34 -6.21
N ILE A 66 -7.04 0.15 -5.75
CA ILE A 66 -5.92 1.02 -6.10
C ILE A 66 -4.91 0.48 -7.10
N ALA A 67 -4.79 -0.82 -7.33
CA ALA A 67 -3.93 -1.28 -8.42
C ALA A 67 -4.67 -1.10 -9.77
N PRO A 68 -4.19 -0.23 -10.69
CA PRO A 68 -4.83 -0.06 -11.99
C PRO A 68 -4.79 -1.35 -12.83
N SER A 69 -3.84 -2.25 -12.56
CA SER A 69 -3.84 -3.62 -13.06
C SER A 69 -5.11 -4.37 -12.62
N ASP A 70 -5.43 -4.35 -11.34
CA ASP A 70 -6.42 -5.23 -10.70
C ASP A 70 -7.85 -4.92 -11.15
N TYR A 71 -8.15 -3.66 -11.49
CA TYR A 71 -9.47 -3.29 -12.01
C TYR A 71 -9.54 -3.11 -13.54
N HIS A 72 -8.51 -2.61 -14.22
CA HIS A 72 -8.60 -2.38 -15.67
C HIS A 72 -8.11 -3.59 -16.48
N LEU A 73 -6.91 -4.08 -16.15
CA LEU A 73 -6.29 -5.20 -16.86
C LEU A 73 -7.06 -6.49 -16.61
N PHE A 74 -7.26 -6.88 -15.35
CA PHE A 74 -7.92 -8.15 -15.02
C PHE A 74 -9.40 -8.15 -15.32
N ARG A 75 -10.10 -7.02 -15.26
CA ARG A 75 -11.51 -6.93 -15.71
C ARG A 75 -11.64 -7.15 -17.21
N SER A 76 -10.83 -6.45 -18.01
CA SER A 76 -10.84 -6.64 -19.46
C SER A 76 -10.39 -8.05 -19.85
N MET A 77 -9.42 -8.62 -19.12
CA MET A 77 -8.94 -9.97 -19.33
C MET A 77 -10.01 -11.01 -18.93
N ALA A 78 -10.74 -10.81 -17.83
CA ALA A 78 -11.82 -11.71 -17.39
C ALA A 78 -12.93 -11.82 -18.45
N HIS A 79 -13.31 -10.71 -19.08
CA HIS A 79 -14.24 -10.74 -20.22
C HIS A 79 -13.67 -11.56 -21.39
N ALA A 80 -12.42 -11.31 -21.79
CA ALA A 80 -11.79 -12.04 -22.88
C ALA A 80 -11.57 -13.53 -22.57
N LEU A 81 -11.33 -13.88 -21.31
CA LEU A 81 -11.18 -15.26 -20.83
C LEU A 81 -12.51 -16.01 -20.81
N SER A 82 -13.63 -15.32 -20.60
CA SER A 82 -14.96 -15.96 -20.51
C SER A 82 -15.39 -16.66 -21.80
N GLU A 83 -14.79 -16.27 -22.93
CA GLU A 83 -15.05 -16.84 -24.25
C GLU A 83 -14.06 -17.95 -24.64
N GLN A 84 -13.08 -18.25 -23.78
CA GLN A 84 -11.97 -19.17 -24.10
C GLN A 84 -12.06 -20.48 -23.32
N ARG A 85 -11.61 -21.57 -23.94
CA ARG A 85 -11.40 -22.87 -23.29
C ARG A 85 -9.96 -23.30 -23.51
N PHE A 86 -9.25 -23.54 -22.43
CA PHE A 86 -7.85 -23.98 -22.47
C PHE A 86 -7.73 -25.46 -22.15
N THR A 87 -6.84 -26.14 -22.86
CA THR A 87 -6.56 -27.57 -22.70
C THR A 87 -5.25 -27.86 -21.97
N SER A 88 -4.37 -26.86 -21.86
CA SER A 88 -3.08 -26.93 -21.20
C SER A 88 -2.72 -25.61 -20.52
N ILE A 89 -1.86 -25.67 -19.50
CA ILE A 89 -1.26 -24.50 -18.86
C ILE A 89 -0.42 -23.70 -19.87
N GLU A 90 0.23 -24.38 -20.82
CA GLU A 90 1.02 -23.74 -21.87
C GLU A 90 0.13 -22.91 -22.81
N ASP A 91 -1.04 -23.44 -23.19
CA ASP A 91 -2.03 -22.71 -23.98
C ASP A 91 -2.50 -21.45 -23.26
N THR A 92 -2.74 -21.54 -21.95
CA THR A 92 -3.13 -20.38 -21.12
C THR A 92 -2.03 -19.33 -21.08
N LYS A 93 -0.77 -19.73 -20.87
CA LYS A 93 0.37 -18.80 -20.85
C LYS A 93 0.53 -18.08 -22.18
N ASN A 94 0.54 -18.82 -23.28
CA ASN A 94 0.68 -18.27 -24.63
C ASN A 94 -0.48 -17.31 -24.98
N TRP A 95 -1.70 -17.64 -24.54
CA TRP A 95 -2.85 -16.76 -24.72
C TRP A 95 -2.72 -15.46 -23.92
N VAL A 96 -2.30 -15.54 -22.64
CA VAL A 96 -2.11 -14.36 -21.79
C VAL A 96 -1.04 -13.45 -22.39
N ASP A 97 0.10 -14.00 -22.82
CA ASP A 97 1.17 -13.22 -23.43
C ASP A 97 0.71 -12.54 -24.74
N SER A 98 0.01 -13.29 -25.60
CA SER A 98 -0.56 -12.75 -26.84
C SER A 98 -1.61 -11.67 -26.56
N TRP A 99 -2.45 -11.86 -25.55
CA TRP A 99 -3.50 -10.91 -25.19
C TRP A 99 -2.90 -9.62 -24.62
N ILE A 100 -1.86 -9.70 -23.80
CA ILE A 100 -1.14 -8.51 -23.29
C ILE A 100 -0.44 -7.79 -24.45
N ALA A 101 0.25 -8.52 -25.33
CA ALA A 101 0.90 -7.96 -26.51
C ALA A 101 -0.08 -7.32 -27.51
N SER A 102 -1.34 -7.76 -27.53
CA SER A 102 -2.39 -7.16 -28.37
C SER A 102 -2.88 -5.79 -27.90
N LYS A 103 -2.57 -5.38 -26.65
CA LYS A 103 -3.03 -4.11 -26.09
C LYS A 103 -2.07 -3.00 -26.48
N ASP A 104 -2.65 -1.89 -26.93
CA ASP A 104 -1.88 -0.72 -27.27
C ASP A 104 -1.53 0.10 -26.02
N LYS A 105 -0.59 1.05 -26.16
CA LYS A 105 -0.11 1.87 -25.04
C LYS A 105 -1.22 2.71 -24.41
N GLU A 106 -2.23 3.13 -25.17
CA GLU A 106 -3.35 3.92 -24.67
C GLU A 106 -4.26 3.13 -23.74
N PHE A 107 -4.42 1.83 -23.96
CA PHE A 107 -5.12 0.95 -23.01
C PHE A 107 -4.50 1.04 -21.61
N PHE A 108 -3.17 0.91 -21.51
CA PHE A 108 -2.47 1.03 -20.23
C PHE A 108 -2.52 2.45 -19.65
N ARG A 109 -2.38 3.48 -20.52
CA ARG A 109 -2.49 4.89 -20.13
C ARG A 109 -3.86 5.22 -19.55
N LEU A 110 -4.92 4.68 -20.15
CA LEU A 110 -6.30 4.89 -19.71
C LEU A 110 -6.57 4.23 -18.36
N GLY A 111 -6.04 3.01 -18.14
CA GLY A 111 -6.11 2.34 -16.84
C GLY A 111 -5.51 3.18 -15.72
N ILE A 112 -4.33 3.75 -15.96
CA ILE A 112 -3.64 4.64 -15.00
C ILE A 112 -4.40 5.96 -14.80
N ARG A 113 -4.88 6.60 -15.87
CA ARG A 113 -5.62 7.87 -15.79
C ARG A 113 -6.92 7.73 -15.00
N THR A 114 -7.65 6.64 -15.21
CA THR A 114 -8.92 6.37 -14.52
C THR A 114 -8.71 6.25 -13.01
N LEU A 115 -7.56 5.74 -12.58
CA LEU A 115 -7.19 5.71 -11.16
C LEU A 115 -6.95 7.12 -10.60
N SER A 116 -6.23 7.98 -11.32
CA SER A 116 -6.02 9.37 -10.88
C SER A 116 -7.34 10.11 -10.67
N GLU A 117 -8.31 9.89 -11.56
CA GLU A 117 -9.64 10.49 -11.44
C GLU A 117 -10.48 9.89 -10.31
N ARG A 118 -10.39 8.57 -10.06
CA ARG A 118 -11.05 7.94 -8.91
C ARG A 118 -10.47 8.39 -7.58
N ARG A 119 -9.14 8.51 -7.47
CA ARG A 119 -8.46 9.03 -6.27
C ARG A 119 -8.90 10.46 -5.97
N LYS A 120 -8.94 11.35 -6.97
CA LYS A 120 -9.43 12.73 -6.80
C LYS A 120 -10.87 12.78 -6.29
N LYS A 121 -11.75 11.90 -6.81
CA LYS A 121 -13.15 11.83 -6.37
C LYS A 121 -13.30 11.35 -4.93
N LEU A 122 -12.47 10.38 -4.49
CA LEU A 122 -12.47 9.92 -3.10
C LEU A 122 -12.01 11.03 -2.13
N VAL A 123 -10.94 11.73 -2.48
CA VAL A 123 -10.46 12.88 -1.69
C VAL A 123 -11.54 13.97 -1.60
N ALA A 124 -12.23 14.26 -2.70
CA ALA A 124 -13.32 15.24 -2.72
C ALA A 124 -14.60 14.76 -1.99
N SER A 125 -14.83 13.45 -1.88
CA SER A 125 -15.98 12.92 -1.12
C SER A 125 -15.71 12.84 0.37
N ASP A 126 -14.47 12.62 0.79
CA ASP A 126 -14.08 12.65 2.20
C ASP A 126 -14.23 14.07 2.79
N GLU A 127 -14.00 15.12 2.00
CA GLU A 127 -14.27 16.51 2.41
C GLU A 127 -15.76 16.79 2.63
N GLN A 128 -16.67 16.02 2.01
CA GLN A 128 -18.12 16.21 2.13
C GLN A 128 -18.72 15.54 3.39
N TYR A 129 -17.89 14.82 4.16
CA TYR A 129 -18.29 14.17 5.42
C TYR A 129 -17.94 15.00 6.66
N PHE A 130 -17.25 16.13 6.49
CA PHE A 130 -16.80 17.01 7.58
C PHE A 130 -17.58 18.34 7.67
N ASP A 131 -18.74 18.44 7.03
CA ASP A 131 -19.67 19.59 7.17
C ASP A 131 -20.80 19.26 8.17
#